data_AF-A0ABD6BIN0-F1
#
_entry.id   AF-A0ABD6BIN0-F1
#
_cell.length_a   1.000
_cell.length_b   1.000
_cell.length_c   1.000
_cell.angle_alpha   90.00
_cell.angle_beta   90.00
_cell.angle_gamma   90.00
#
_symmetry.space_group_name_H-M   'P 1'
#
loop_
_entity.id
_entity.type
_entity.pdbx_description
1 polymer ?
#
loop_
_entity_poly.entity_id
_entity_poly.type
_entity_poly.pdbx_seq_one_letter_code
_entity_poly.pdbx_strand_id
1 'polypeptide(L)' 'MQLTNRQEDLLIAVALIEFSVHYEPAAPDLAEYAWQLAADCLLEYDVEPCEAVDELEIK' A
#
# COMPACT_ATOMS: atom_id res chain seq x y z
N MET A 1 -6.16 -19.02 -0.17
CA MET A 1 -6.47 -18.54 -1.54
C MET A 1 -5.16 -18.19 -2.20
N GLN A 2 -4.98 -18.49 -3.49
CA GLN A 2 -3.91 -17.84 -4.26
C GLN A 2 -4.40 -16.44 -4.59
N LEU A 3 -3.61 -15.42 -4.26
CA LEU A 3 -3.91 -14.05 -4.62
C LEU A 3 -3.66 -13.89 -6.12
N THR A 4 -4.42 -13.00 -6.76
CA THR A 4 -4.07 -12.53 -8.10
C THR A 4 -2.88 -11.56 -8.00
N ASN A 5 -2.09 -11.39 -9.06
CA ASN A 5 -1.00 -10.40 -9.07
C ASN A 5 -1.48 -9.01 -8.62
N ARG A 6 -2.68 -8.60 -9.07
CA ARG A 6 -3.32 -7.35 -8.63
C ARG A 6 -3.53 -7.32 -7.12
N GLN A 7 -4.05 -8.39 -6.52
CA GLN A 7 -4.25 -8.45 -5.07
C GLN A 7 -2.92 -8.49 -4.30
N GLU A 8 -1.86 -9.10 -4.84
CA GLU A 8 -0.53 -9.05 -4.23
C GLU A 8 0.03 -7.63 -4.24
N ASP A 9 -0.10 -6.91 -5.35
CA ASP A 9 0.37 -5.53 -5.47
C ASP A 9 -0.41 -4.58 -4.56
N LEU A 10 -1.73 -4.74 -4.47
CA LEU A 10 -2.55 -3.96 -3.54
C LEU A 10 -2.20 -4.26 -2.08
N LEU A 11 -1.90 -5.52 -1.75
CA LEU A 11 -1.46 -5.89 -0.40
C LEU A 11 -0.13 -5.21 -0.05
N ILE A 12 0.81 -5.17 -1.01
CA ILE A 12 2.09 -4.47 -0.84
C ILE A 12 1.85 -2.98 -0.65
N ALA A 13 0.98 -2.35 -1.46
CA ALA A 13 0.67 -0.93 -1.35
C ALA A 13 0.08 -0.58 0.03
N VAL A 14 -0.88 -1.38 0.52
CA VAL A 14 -1.49 -1.19 1.85
C VAL A 14 -0.44 -1.35 2.96
N ALA A 15 0.42 -2.36 2.87
CA ALA A 15 1.49 -2.57 3.85
C ALA A 15 2.50 -1.42 3.86
N LEU A 16 2.85 -0.86 2.70
CA LEU A 16 3.74 0.29 2.57
C LEU A 16 3.11 1.58 3.11
N ILE A 17 1.81 1.77 2.92
CA ILE A 17 1.04 2.87 3.52
C ILE A 17 1.12 2.78 5.05
N GLU A 18 0.77 1.64 5.62
CA GLU A 18 0.81 1.43 7.07
C GLU A 18 2.24 1.59 7.61
N PHE A 19 3.23 1.06 6.89
CA PHE A 19 4.65 1.21 7.22
C PHE A 19 5.06 2.69 7.23
N SER A 20 4.70 3.46 6.21
CA SER A 20 5.09 4.87 6.10
C SER A 20 4.60 5.68 7.30
N VAL A 21 3.36 5.49 7.72
CA VAL A 21 2.75 6.18 8.87
C VAL A 21 3.47 5.81 10.17
N HIS A 22 3.81 4.53 10.36
CA HIS A 22 4.45 4.07 11.58
C HIS A 22 5.94 4.43 11.68
N TYR A 23 6.64 4.52 10.54
CA TYR A 23 8.08 4.74 10.51
C TYR A 23 8.48 6.19 10.21
N GLU A 24 7.54 7.09 9.90
CA GLU A 24 7.81 8.51 9.70
C GLU A 24 8.68 9.15 10.82
N PRO A 25 8.44 8.88 12.12
CA PRO A 25 9.26 9.49 13.18
C PRO A 25 10.68 8.93 13.27
N ALA A 26 10.89 7.68 12.84
CA ALA A 26 12.15 6.96 12.98
C ALA A 26 13.02 7.02 11.73
N ALA A 27 12.41 7.10 10.55
CA ALA A 27 13.05 7.11 9.24
C ALA A 27 12.19 7.88 8.22
N PRO A 28 12.17 9.21 8.27
CA PRO A 28 11.28 10.03 7.44
C PRO A 28 11.51 9.82 5.94
N ASP A 29 12.78 9.73 5.49
CA ASP A 29 13.09 9.49 4.07
C ASP A 29 12.59 8.13 3.59
N LEU A 30 12.64 7.11 4.46
CA LEU A 30 12.17 5.77 4.14
C LEU A 30 10.64 5.71 4.15
N ALA A 31 9.99 6.42 5.07
CA ALA A 31 8.55 6.56 5.12
C ALA A 31 8.01 7.27 3.87
N GLU A 32 8.65 8.36 3.44
CA GLU A 32 8.31 9.06 2.21
C GLU A 32 8.45 8.14 0.99
N TYR A 33 9.56 7.41 0.90
CA TYR A 33 9.77 6.47 -0.21
C TYR A 33 8.75 5.34 -0.23
N ALA A 34 8.41 4.78 0.94
CA ALA A 34 7.36 3.77 1.06
C ALA A 34 5.99 4.30 0.63
N TRP A 35 5.66 5.53 1.02
CA TRP A 35 4.42 6.18 0.59
C TRP A 35 4.36 6.40 -0.93
N GLN A 36 5.45 6.88 -1.53
CA GLN A 36 5.55 7.07 -2.98
C GLN A 36 5.37 5.74 -3.73
N LEU A 37 6.04 4.69 -3.28
CA LEU A 37 5.94 3.37 -3.90
C LEU A 37 4.52 2.79 -3.79
N ALA A 38 3.85 3.01 -2.65
CA ALA A 38 2.45 2.62 -2.49
C ALA A 38 1.53 3.42 -3.42
N ALA A 39 1.75 4.72 -3.54
CA ALA A 39 0.97 5.59 -4.42
C ALA A 39 1.12 5.19 -5.90
N ASP A 40 2.33 4.85 -6.34
CA ASP A 40 2.60 4.36 -7.69
C ASP A 40 1.83 3.04 -7.97
N CYS A 41 1.83 2.10 -7.02
CA CYS A 41 1.06 0.86 -7.12
C CYS A 41 -0.46 1.12 -7.20
N LEU A 42 -0.99 2.04 -6.39
CA LEU A 42 -2.41 2.38 -6.42
C LEU A 42 -2.83 3.06 -7.73
N LEU A 43 -1.97 3.93 -8.28
CA LEU A 43 -2.20 4.59 -9.57
C LEU A 43 -2.21 3.61 -10.75
N GLU A 44 -1.40 2.56 -10.70
CA GLU A 44 -1.38 1.52 -11.74
C GLU A 44 -2.75 0.85 -11.92
N TYR A 45 -3.48 0.69 -10.80
CA TYR A 45 -4.77 0.01 -10.77
C TYR A 45 -5.98 0.95 -10.65
N ASP A 46 -5.75 2.27 -10.65
CA ASP A 46 -6.77 3.33 -10.49
C ASP A 46 -7.68 3.08 -9.27
N VAL A 47 -7.07 2.81 -8.12
CA VAL A 47 -7.77 2.53 -6.86
C VAL A 47 -7.28 3.42 -5.73
N GLU A 48 -8.21 3.85 -4.90
CA GLU A 48 -7.91 4.57 -3.66
C GLU A 48 -7.48 3.61 -2.53
N PRO A 49 -6.75 4.10 -1.50
CA PRO A 49 -6.33 3.25 -0.38
C PRO A 49 -7.46 2.50 0.32
N CYS A 50 -8.63 3.12 0.46
CA CYS A 50 -9.81 2.48 1.05
C CYS A 50 -10.35 1.35 0.16
N GLU A 51 -10.39 1.57 -1.15
CA GLU A 51 -10.83 0.56 -2.12
C GLU A 51 -9.87 -0.63 -2.17
N ALA A 52 -8.56 -0.39 -2.03
CA ALA A 52 -7.56 -1.44 -1.92
C ALA A 52 -7.78 -2.32 -0.67
N VAL A 53 -8.10 -1.72 0.48
CA VAL A 53 -8.42 -2.46 1.72
C VAL A 53 -9.69 -3.28 1.56
N ASP A 54 -10.73 -2.70 0.94
CA ASP A 54 -12.00 -3.38 0.67
C ASP A 54 -11.82 -4.54 -0.32
N GLU A 55 -11.03 -4.37 -1.37
CA GLU A 55 -10.74 -5.42 -2.38
C GLU A 55 -9.94 -6.59 -1.80
N LEU A 56 -9.13 -6.33 -0.77
CA LEU A 56 -8.36 -7.37 -0.08
C LEU A 56 -9.15 -8.05 1.04
N GLU A 57 -10.38 -7.62 1.31
CA GLU A 57 -11.22 -8.07 2.43
C GLU A 57 -10.49 -8.02 3.79
N ILE A 58 -9.53 -7.09 3.95
CA ILE A 58 -8.76 -6.92 5.18
C ILE A 58 -9.66 -6.18 6.17
N LYS A 59 -10.00 -6.85 7.27
CA LYS A 59 -10.82 -6.30 8.38
C LYS A 59 -9.99 -5.89 9.57
#